data_AF-A0A7Y2NPI6-F1
#
_entry.id   AF-A0A7Y2NPI6-F1
#
_cell.length_a   1.000
_cell.length_b   1.000
_cell.length_c   1.000
_cell.angle_alpha   90.00
_cell.angle_beta   90.00
_cell.angle_gamma   90.00
#
_symmetry.space_group_name_H-M   'P 1'
#
loop_
_entity.id
_entity.type
_entity.pdbx_description
1 polymer ?
#
loop_
_entity_poly.entity_id
_entity_poly.type
_entity_poly.pdbx_seq_one_letter_code
_entity_poly.pdbx_strand_id
1 'polypeptide(L)'
;MVVYSFRPEHREAVLARFRETGGVPPEGVRQVGRWHGAGLNRGFALAEADSPEAAAKWCHRWADLISFEVVPVFDDEGLKKVISS
;
A
#
# COMPACT_ATOMS: atom_id res chain seq x y z
N MET A 1 -0.19 2.22 6.74
CA MET A 1 0.71 1.21 6.16
C MET A 1 -0.10 0.26 5.29
N VAL A 2 0.38 -0.04 4.08
CA VAL A 2 -0.26 -1.00 3.15
C VAL A 2 0.73 -2.12 2.90
N VAL A 3 0.47 -3.30 3.46
CA VAL A 3 1.23 -4.52 3.16
C VAL A 3 0.57 -5.20 1.98
N TYR A 4 1.37 -5.68 1.03
CA TYR A 4 0.87 -6.35 -0.15
C TYR A 4 1.60 -7.66 -0.39
N SER A 5 0.88 -8.63 -0.96
CA SER A 5 1.45 -9.90 -1.42
C SER A 5 0.65 -10.43 -2.61
N PHE A 6 1.29 -11.24 -3.45
CA PHE A 6 0.63 -11.89 -4.56
C PHE A 6 1.22 -13.29 -4.77
N ARG A 7 0.39 -14.18 -5.30
CA ARG A 7 0.79 -15.57 -5.58
C ARG A 7 1.71 -15.63 -6.80
N PRO A 8 2.58 -16.66 -6.92
CA PRO A 8 3.48 -16.82 -8.06
C PRO A 8 2.78 -16.76 -9.42
N GLU A 9 1.56 -17.30 -9.51
CA GLU A 9 0.77 -17.30 -10.75
C GLU A 9 0.42 -15.88 -11.25
N HIS A 10 0.35 -14.89 -10.35
CA HIS A 10 0.07 -13.50 -10.71
C HIS A 10 1.33 -12.67 -10.95
N ARG A 11 2.53 -13.22 -10.72
CA ARG A 11 3.80 -12.49 -10.73
C ARG A 11 4.02 -11.70 -12.02
N GLU A 12 3.94 -12.35 -13.17
CA GLU A 12 4.23 -11.67 -14.44
C GLU A 12 3.22 -10.56 -14.74
N ALA A 13 1.94 -10.79 -14.43
CA ALA A 13 0.89 -9.78 -14.60
C ALA A 13 1.11 -8.56 -13.69
N VAL A 14 1.49 -8.79 -12.42
CA VAL A 14 1.83 -7.72 -11.48
C VAL A 14 3.04 -6.93 -11.96
N LEU A 15 4.12 -7.62 -12.34
CA LEU A 15 5.35 -6.97 -12.78
C LEU A 15 5.14 -6.21 -14.10
N ALA A 16 4.34 -6.73 -15.03
CA ALA A 16 3.98 -6.03 -16.27
C ALA A 16 3.22 -4.74 -15.98
N ARG A 17 2.12 -4.83 -15.19
CA ARG A 17 1.34 -3.64 -14.80
C ARG A 17 2.19 -2.64 -14.03
N PHE A 18 3.14 -3.11 -13.21
CA PHE A 18 4.02 -2.23 -12.45
C PHE A 18 5.01 -1.49 -13.35
N ARG A 19 5.61 -2.16 -14.34
CA ARG A 19 6.48 -1.50 -15.34
C ARG A 19 5.74 -0.43 -16.14
N GLU A 20 4.46 -0.66 -16.43
CA GLU A 20 3.62 0.27 -17.19
C GLU A 20 3.13 1.46 -16.34
N THR A 21 2.61 1.19 -15.15
CA THR A 21 1.89 2.19 -14.33
C THR A 21 2.71 2.78 -13.17
N GLY A 22 3.86 2.17 -12.86
CA GLY A 22 4.71 2.53 -11.71
C GLY A 22 4.09 2.29 -10.33
N GLY A 23 2.85 1.77 -10.25
CA GLY A 23 2.13 1.68 -8.98
C GLY A 23 1.85 3.06 -8.34
N VAL A 24 1.74 4.09 -9.19
CA VAL A 24 1.15 5.42 -8.94
C VAL A 24 0.08 5.51 -7.84
N PRO A 25 0.24 5.98 -6.58
CA PRO A 25 -0.92 6.26 -5.71
C PRO A 25 -1.93 7.22 -6.38
N PRO A 26 -3.23 7.11 -6.07
CA PRO A 26 -4.24 8.01 -6.63
C PRO A 26 -4.19 9.39 -5.93
N GLU A 27 -4.98 10.34 -6.41
CA GLU A 27 -5.21 11.61 -5.70
C GLU A 27 -5.70 11.34 -4.26
N GLY A 28 -5.25 12.19 -3.33
CA GLY A 28 -5.51 12.03 -1.90
C GLY A 28 -4.69 10.93 -1.22
N VAL A 29 -3.68 10.38 -1.88
CA VAL A 29 -2.69 9.47 -1.28
C VAL A 29 -1.28 9.91 -1.64
N ARG A 30 -0.49 10.23 -0.62
CA ARG A 30 0.93 10.55 -0.75
C ARG A 30 1.77 9.38 -0.24
N GLN A 31 2.46 8.68 -1.14
CA GLN A 31 3.40 7.64 -0.76
C GLN A 31 4.64 8.25 -0.09
N VAL A 32 4.90 7.88 1.15
CA VAL A 32 6.13 8.23 1.90
C VAL A 32 7.29 7.36 1.42
N GLY A 33 7.02 6.07 1.23
CA GLY A 33 8.01 5.11 0.73
C GLY A 33 7.38 3.76 0.41
N ARG A 34 8.10 2.95 -0.36
CA ARG A 34 7.68 1.60 -0.74
C ARG A 34 8.88 0.67 -0.81
N TRP A 35 8.74 -0.50 -0.20
CA TRP A 35 9.79 -1.51 -0.13
C TRP A 35 9.24 -2.83 -0.65
N HIS A 36 10.08 -3.52 -1.41
CA HIS A 36 9.79 -4.82 -1.99
C HIS A 36 10.65 -5.86 -1.25
N GLY A 37 10.06 -6.97 -0.84
CA GLY A 37 10.83 -8.10 -0.33
C GLY A 37 11.71 -8.69 -1.44
N ALA A 38 12.88 -9.21 -1.08
CA ALA A 38 13.82 -9.79 -2.04
C ALA A 38 13.23 -10.98 -2.84
N GLY A 39 12.22 -11.66 -2.30
CA GLY A 39 11.46 -12.70 -3.01
C GLY A 39 10.50 -12.19 -4.09
N LEU A 40 10.36 -10.87 -4.26
CA LEU A 40 9.56 -10.21 -5.30
C LEU A 40 8.09 -10.65 -5.36
N ASN A 41 7.52 -11.08 -4.23
CA ASN A 41 6.11 -11.52 -4.11
C ASN A 41 5.36 -10.86 -2.95
N ARG A 42 6.04 -10.00 -2.19
CA ARG A 42 5.47 -9.23 -1.07
C ARG A 42 6.25 -7.95 -0.83
N GLY A 43 5.64 -7.04 -0.09
CA GLY A 43 6.29 -5.84 0.40
C GLY A 43 5.31 -4.96 1.15
N PHE A 44 5.71 -3.71 1.38
CA PHE A 44 4.81 -2.74 1.98
C PHE A 44 5.07 -1.34 1.43
N ALA A 45 4.04 -0.50 1.50
CA ALA A 45 4.13 0.93 1.27
C ALA A 45 3.65 1.67 2.52
N LEU A 46 4.39 2.71 2.90
CA LEU A 46 3.93 3.70 3.85
C LEU A 46 3.39 4.88 3.04
N ALA A 47 2.17 5.29 3.35
CA ALA A 47 1.51 6.40 2.68
C ALA A 47 0.66 7.17 3.68
N GLU A 48 0.61 8.48 3.47
CA GLU A 48 -0.40 9.35 4.03
C GLU A 48 -1.58 9.35 3.07
N ALA A 49 -2.79 9.30 3.61
CA ALA A 49 -4.01 9.36 2.83
C ALA A 49 -4.99 10.30 3.51
N ASP A 50 -5.67 11.12 2.71
CA ASP A 50 -6.66 12.08 3.21
C ASP A 50 -7.86 11.38 3.83
N SER A 51 -8.13 10.13 3.39
CA SER A 51 -9.18 9.28 3.95
C SER A 51 -8.88 7.78 3.77
N PRO A 52 -9.54 6.91 4.55
CA PRO A 52 -9.49 5.46 4.33
C PRO A 52 -9.95 5.03 2.93
N GLU A 53 -10.92 5.72 2.35
CA GLU A 53 -11.44 5.46 1.00
C GLU A 53 -10.39 5.74 -0.09
N ALA A 54 -9.54 6.76 0.09
CA ALA A 54 -8.45 7.06 -0.84
C ALA A 54 -7.44 5.91 -0.87
N ALA A 55 -7.07 5.37 0.30
CA ALA A 55 -6.22 4.18 0.41
C ALA A 55 -6.90 2.92 -0.17
N ALA A 56 -8.21 2.74 0.06
CA ALA A 56 -8.97 1.63 -0.49
C ALA A 56 -9.04 1.68 -2.02
N LYS A 57 -9.25 2.86 -2.63
CA LYS A 57 -9.20 3.06 -4.08
C LYS A 57 -7.84 2.69 -4.66
N TRP A 58 -6.75 2.98 -3.94
CA TRP A 58 -5.42 2.56 -4.37
C TRP A 58 -5.30 1.04 -4.41
N CYS A 59 -5.71 0.35 -3.35
CA CYS A 59 -5.69 -1.11 -3.27
C CYS A 59 -6.60 -1.75 -4.33
N HIS A 60 -7.78 -1.16 -4.56
CA HIS A 60 -8.76 -1.67 -5.52
C HIS A 60 -8.20 -1.77 -6.95
N ARG A 61 -7.35 -0.84 -7.38
CA ARG A 61 -6.70 -0.88 -8.72
C ARG A 61 -5.78 -2.09 -8.95
N TRP A 62 -5.48 -2.83 -7.90
CA TRP A 62 -4.59 -3.98 -7.91
C TRP A 62 -5.22 -5.23 -7.30
N ALA A 63 -6.45 -5.15 -6.79
CA ALA A 63 -7.09 -6.20 -6.00
C ALA A 63 -7.41 -7.46 -6.83
N ASP A 64 -7.36 -7.37 -8.16
CA ASP A 64 -7.48 -8.50 -9.07
C ASP A 64 -6.23 -9.41 -9.09
N LEU A 65 -5.07 -8.87 -8.69
CA LEU A 65 -3.78 -9.58 -8.73
C LEU A 65 -3.07 -9.67 -7.38
N ILE A 66 -3.35 -8.74 -6.48
CA ILE A 66 -2.63 -8.51 -5.23
C ILE A 66 -3.60 -8.55 -4.05
N SER A 67 -3.19 -9.24 -2.98
CA SER A 67 -3.85 -9.20 -1.68
C SER A 67 -3.22 -8.14 -0.79
N PHE A 68 -4.06 -7.43 -0.03
CA PHE A 68 -3.65 -6.29 0.79
C PHE A 68 -4.04 -6.47 2.26
N GLU A 69 -3.18 -5.98 3.14
CA GLU A 69 -3.50 -5.67 4.53
C GLU A 69 -3.24 -4.18 4.73
N VAL A 70 -4.26 -3.45 5.19
CA VAL A 70 -4.18 -2.00 5.39
C VAL A 70 -4.30 -1.71 6.89
N VAL A 71 -3.23 -1.16 7.45
CA VAL A 71 -3.11 -0.87 8.89
C VAL A 71 -2.94 0.63 9.06
N PRO A 72 -3.89 1.35 9.69
CA PRO A 72 -3.69 2.72 10.14
C PRO A 72 -2.51 2.76 11.12
N VAL A 73 -1.62 3.73 10.96
CA VAL A 73 -0.46 3.89 11.84
C VAL A 73 -0.38 5.35 12.28
N PHE A 74 0.13 5.55 13.49
CA PHE A 74 0.38 6.86 14.06
C PHE A 74 1.89 7.02 14.28
N ASP A 75 2.37 8.26 14.19
CA ASP A 75 3.65 8.63 14.76
C ASP A 75 3.53 8.83 16.28
N ASP A 76 4.64 9.19 16.93
CA ASP A 76 4.68 9.41 18.36
C ASP A 76 3.71 10.52 18.81
N GLU A 77 3.50 11.56 18.00
CA GLU A 77 2.56 12.64 18.34
C GLU A 77 1.11 12.17 18.27
N GLY A 78 0.74 11.44 17.21
CA GLY A 78 -0.57 10.83 17.06
C GLY A 78 -0.88 9.85 18.19
N LEU A 79 0.08 9.00 18.55
CA LEU A 79 -0.08 8.08 19.68
C LEU A 79 -0.30 8.83 21.00
N LYS A 80 0.49 9.88 21.28
CA LYS A 80 0.33 10.70 22.48
C LYS A 80 -1.08 11.27 22.62
N LYS A 81 -1.67 11.76 21.52
CA LYS A 81 -3.04 12.29 21.50
C LYS A 81 -4.08 11.23 21.89
N VAL A 82 -3.89 9.97 21.45
CA VAL A 82 -4.81 8.86 21.75
C VAL A 82 -4.73 8.40 23.20
N ILE A 83 -3.52 8.34 23.79
CA ILE A 83 -3.35 7.83 25.16
C ILE A 83 -3.56 8.91 26.24
N SER A 84 -3.60 10.18 25.85
CA SER A 84 -3.78 11.32 26.76
C SER A 84 -5.23 11.82 26.82
N SER A 85 -6.15 11.14 26.12
CA SER A 85 -7.60 11.43 26.10
C SER A 85 -8.35 10.71 27.20
#